data_AF-A0A8D0I1I9-F1
#
_entry.id   AF-A0A8D0I1I9-F1
#
_cell.length_a   1.000
_cell.length_b   1.000
_cell.length_c   1.000
_cell.angle_alpha   90.00
_cell.angle_beta   90.00
_cell.angle_gamma   90.00
#
_symmetry.space_group_name_H-M   'P 1'
#
loop_
_entity.id
_entity.type
_entity.pdbx_description
1 polymer ?
#
loop_
_entity_poly.entity_id
_entity_poly.type
_entity_poly.pdbx_seq_one_letter_code
_entity_poly.pdbx_strand_id
1 'polypeptide(L)' 'MKIFYYLLHFLCYMTFILPAICTLVDPERCSKMYGQCRTRCYKIEKQIDICYSPSKICCIQRAFEEDLS' A
#
# COMPACT_ATOMS: atom_id res chain seq x y z
N MET A 1 -1.28 -24.62 -29.51
CA MET A 1 -0.69 -23.28 -29.76
C MET A 1 -0.33 -22.62 -28.43
N LYS A 2 0.96 -22.56 -28.06
CA LYS A 2 1.41 -21.98 -26.78
C LYS A 2 1.39 -20.44 -26.76
N ILE A 3 1.56 -19.79 -27.91
CA ILE A 3 1.54 -18.32 -28.03
C ILE A 3 0.23 -17.70 -27.56
N PHE A 4 -0.92 -18.27 -27.96
CA PHE A 4 -2.22 -17.74 -27.53
C PHE A 4 -2.41 -17.84 -26.02
N TYR A 5 -1.91 -18.89 -25.38
CA TYR A 5 -1.93 -19.03 -23.92
C TYR A 5 -1.10 -17.94 -23.24
N TYR A 6 0.11 -17.66 -23.72
CA TYR A 6 0.95 -16.59 -23.18
C TYR A 6 0.34 -15.21 -23.37
N LEU A 7 -0.25 -14.93 -24.54
CA LEU A 7 -0.96 -13.68 -24.80
C LEU A 7 -2.16 -13.50 -23.87
N LEU A 8 -2.96 -14.55 -23.67
CA LEU A 8 -4.11 -14.51 -22.77
C LEU A 8 -3.69 -14.27 -21.32
N HIS A 9 -2.61 -14.91 -20.88
CA HIS A 9 -2.04 -14.71 -19.54
C HIS A 9 -1.51 -13.29 -19.34
N PHE A 10 -0.82 -12.73 -20.34
CA PHE A 10 -0.32 -11.36 -20.31
C PHE A 10 -1.45 -10.34 -20.25
N LEU A 11 -2.49 -10.52 -21.06
CA LEU A 11 -3.70 -9.69 -21.03
C LEU A 11 -4.33 -9.72 -19.63
N CYS A 12 -4.49 -10.91 -19.04
CA CYS A 12 -5.08 -11.07 -17.72
C CYS A 12 -4.26 -10.36 -16.62
N TYR A 13 -2.94 -10.44 -16.69
CA TYR A 13 -2.04 -9.74 -15.76
C TYR A 13 -2.20 -8.22 -15.87
N MET A 14 -2.24 -7.67 -17.09
CA MET A 14 -2.36 -6.24 -17.34
C MET A 14 -3.73 -5.67 -17.00
N THR A 15 -4.82 -6.44 -17.15
CA THR A 15 -6.18 -5.94 -16.94
C THR A 15 -6.72 -6.17 -15.53
N PHE A 16 -6.26 -7.21 -14.83
CA PHE A 16 -6.81 -7.54 -13.51
C PHE A 16 -5.81 -7.35 -12.38
N ILE A 17 -4.56 -7.79 -12.57
CA ILE A 17 -3.55 -7.77 -11.50
C ILE A 17 -2.93 -6.38 -11.37
N LEU A 18 -2.50 -5.79 -12.49
CA LEU A 18 -1.86 -4.47 -12.48
C LEU A 18 -2.79 -3.37 -11.95
N PRO A 19 -4.07 -3.28 -12.37
CA PRO A 19 -4.97 -2.25 -11.86
C PRO A 19 -5.27 -2.47 -10.39
N ALA A 20 -5.50 -3.71 -9.92
CA ALA A 20 -5.70 -3.97 -8.49
C ALA A 20 -4.52 -3.49 -7.65
N ILE A 21 -3.28 -3.69 -8.09
CA ILE A 21 -2.09 -3.21 -7.36
C ILE A 21 -1.98 -1.68 -7.42
N CYS A 22 -2.28 -1.06 -8.55
CA CYS A 22 -2.12 0.38 -8.75
C CYS A 22 -3.30 1.23 -8.27
N THR A 23 -4.52 0.66 -8.12
CA THR A 23 -5.72 1.38 -7.68
C THR A 23 -6.04 1.18 -6.20
N LEU A 24 -5.54 0.12 -5.55
CA LEU A 24 -5.78 -0.08 -4.11
C LEU A 24 -4.95 0.84 -3.22
N VAL A 25 -3.83 1.38 -3.73
CA VAL A 25 -3.00 2.30 -2.94
C VAL A 25 -3.50 3.71 -3.16
N ASP A 26 -4.32 4.21 -2.24
CA ASP A 26 -4.64 5.64 -2.16
C ASP A 26 -3.40 6.36 -1.61
N PRO A 27 -2.63 7.08 -2.45
CA PRO A 27 -1.40 7.73 -2.02
C PRO A 27 -1.66 8.88 -1.04
N GLU A 28 -2.88 9.44 -1.02
CA GLU A 28 -3.25 10.51 -0.11
C GLU A 28 -3.70 9.99 1.24
N ARG A 29 -4.17 8.73 1.32
CA ARG A 29 -4.68 8.13 2.57
C ARG A 29 -3.66 8.19 3.70
N CYS A 30 -2.38 7.94 3.39
CA CYS A 30 -1.31 8.06 4.38
C CYS A 30 -1.16 9.50 4.87
N SER A 31 -1.12 10.47 3.95
CA SER A 31 -0.98 11.90 4.28
C SER A 31 -2.21 12.45 5.01
N LYS A 32 -3.42 12.01 4.65
CA LYS A 32 -4.70 12.39 5.28
C LYS A 32 -4.78 11.93 6.74
N MET A 33 -4.14 10.81 7.07
CA MET A 33 -4.02 10.32 8.44
C MET A 33 -2.80 10.89 9.19
N TYR A 34 -2.16 11.94 8.67
CA TYR A 34 -0.90 12.50 9.23
C TYR A 34 0.21 11.44 9.38
N GLY A 35 0.15 10.38 8.57
CA GLY A 35 1.16 9.33 8.52
C GLY A 35 2.37 9.72 7.69
N GLN A 36 3.48 9.01 7.89
CA GLN A 36 4.73 9.20 7.18
C GLN A 36 5.15 7.92 6.46
N CYS A 37 5.55 8.07 5.19
CA CYS A 37 6.06 6.96 4.38
C CYS A 37 7.51 6.62 4.73
N ARG A 38 7.74 5.40 5.23
CA ARG A 38 9.06 4.92 5.66
C ARG A 38 9.30 3.49 5.18
N THR A 39 10.55 3.04 5.09
CA THR A 39 10.84 1.62 4.79
C THR A 39 10.47 0.73 5.98
N ARG A 40 10.60 1.24 7.20
CA ARG A 40 10.19 0.58 8.45
C ARG A 40 9.70 1.62 9.44
N CYS A 41 8.60 1.34 10.13
CA CYS A 41 8.10 2.20 11.20
C CYS A 41 9.02 2.18 12.42
N TYR A 42 9.06 3.28 13.16
CA TYR A 42 9.71 3.31 14.47
C TYR A 42 8.95 2.44 15.49
N LYS A 43 9.61 2.09 16.60
CA LYS A 43 9.00 1.27 17.67
C LYS A 43 7.71 1.89 18.25
N ILE A 44 7.63 3.22 18.25
CA ILE A 44 6.50 4.02 18.75
C ILE A 44 5.41 4.25 17.69
N GLU A 45 5.62 3.77 16.46
CA GLU A 45 4.70 3.93 15.35
C GLU A 45 3.97 2.61 15.06
N LYS A 46 2.90 2.69 14.27
CA LYS A 46 2.15 1.55 13.75
C LYS A 46 2.07 1.63 12.23
N GLN A 47 2.27 0.50 11.56
CA GLN A 47 2.00 0.37 10.13
C GLN A 47 0.48 0.29 9.92
N ILE A 48 -0.05 1.16 9.06
CA ILE A 48 -1.49 1.25 8.79
C ILE A 48 -1.84 1.06 7.32
N ASP A 49 -0.90 1.31 6.42
CA ASP A 49 -1.09 1.17 4.98
C ASP A 49 0.26 1.04 4.25
N ILE A 50 0.24 0.97 2.93
CA ILE A 50 1.40 1.08 2.04
C ILE A 50 1.42 2.44 1.33
N CYS A 51 2.60 2.86 0.89
CA CYS A 51 2.74 4.11 0.12
C CYS A 51 2.85 3.83 -1.38
N TYR A 52 2.81 4.89 -2.21
CA TYR A 52 2.96 4.77 -3.67
C TYR A 52 4.23 4.01 -4.10
N SER A 53 5.29 4.09 -3.28
CA SER A 53 6.49 3.28 -3.48
C SER A 53 6.31 1.93 -2.77
N PRO A 54 6.40 0.79 -3.48
CA PRO A 54 6.16 -0.55 -2.91
C PRO A 54 7.18 -0.95 -1.84
N SER A 55 8.31 -0.24 -1.74
CA SER A 55 9.32 -0.44 -0.69
C SER A 55 9.08 0.43 0.55
N LYS A 56 8.02 1.24 0.55
CA LYS A 56 7.65 2.13 1.67
C LYS A 56 6.27 1.78 2.20
N ILE A 57 6.16 1.78 3.52
CA ILE A 57 4.95 1.58 4.28
C ILE A 57 4.51 2.89 4.93
N CYS A 58 3.22 3.05 5.16
CA CYS A 58 2.65 4.18 5.88
C CYS A 58 2.68 3.91 7.39
N CYS A 59 3.37 4.78 8.12
CA CYS A 59 3.53 4.72 9.56
C CYS A 59 2.83 5.91 10.22
N ILE A 60 2.04 5.65 11.25
CA ILE A 60 1.46 6.71 12.10
C ILE A 60 2.02 6.57 13.51
N GLN A 61 2.23 7.69 14.20
CA GLN A 61 2.53 7.63 15.64
C GLN A 61 1.36 6.93 16.34
N ARG A 62 1.68 6.05 17.29
CA ARG A 62 0.66 5.60 18.22
C ARG A 62 0.27 6.82 19.04
N ALA A 63 -0.87 7.44 18.71
CA ALA A 63 -1.54 8.24 19.72
C ALA A 63 -1.73 7.29 20.92
N PHE A 64 -1.25 7.65 22.09
CA PHE A 64 -1.66 7.01 23.32
C PHE A 64 -3.14 7.35 23.49
N GLU A 65 -4.01 6.59 22.81
CA GLU A 65 -5.47 6.66 22.92
C GLU A 65 -5.90 5.98 24.24
N GLU A 66 -5.25 6.30 25.36
CA GLU A 66 -5.51 5.72 26.69
C GLU A 66 -5.26 6.70 27.88
N ASP A 67 -5.23 8.02 27.66
CA ASP A 67 -5.16 9.02 28.77
C ASP A 67 -6.30 10.07 28.69
N LEU A 68 -7.53 9.63 28.41
CA LEU A 68 -8.72 10.43 28.77
C LEU A 68 -9.89 9.50 29.16
N SER A 69 -9.74 8.88 30.33
CA SER A 69 -10.83 8.41 31.19
C SER A 69 -11.62 9.59 31.77
#